data_AF-A0A4Q7G8A2-F1
#
_entry.id   AF-A0A4Q7G8A2-F1
#
_cell.length_a   1.000
_cell.length_b   1.000
_cell.length_c   1.000
_cell.angle_alpha   90.00
_cell.angle_beta   90.00
_cell.angle_gamma   90.00
#
_symmetry.space_group_name_H-M   'P 1'
#
loop_
_entity.id
_entity.type
_entity.pdbx_description
1 polymer ?
#
loop_
_entity_poly.entity_id
_entity_poly.type
_entity_poly.pdbx_seq_one_letter_code
_entity_poly.pdbx_strand_id
1 'polypeptide(L)'
;MRTANSKYSEFPSKIDLGRRHFLEKVAVASATAAVLWPGSAKAVMELWEEGDPLCSVHYEALQKPDGYDLDIAYLESFIGVSKSLTGLAELDRHIANQYMERFATHPQLSKNLDLLIRAYRAIPGGNPGENEVKQSIWMSSDAAVRAGAKQLIYLWYISAFYIPLDITPGPKPPLQDDPADTRKKIWVYGTPEQYSRGMIWQVIHAHAPMTPGGPRRYWASKPHVA
;
A
#
# COMPACT_ATOMS: atom_id res chain seq x y z
N MET A 1 -4.82 47.84 -44.12
CA MET A 1 -4.34 48.64 -42.97
C MET A 1 -5.01 48.11 -41.70
N ARG A 2 -4.21 47.64 -40.73
CA ARG A 2 -4.39 47.56 -39.24
C ARG A 2 -5.80 47.29 -38.67
N THR A 3 -6.05 46.43 -37.68
CA THR A 3 -5.24 45.61 -36.73
C THR A 3 -6.22 44.70 -35.98
N ALA A 4 -5.76 43.49 -35.61
CA ALA A 4 -6.43 42.59 -34.67
C ALA A 4 -6.49 43.19 -33.25
N ASN A 5 -7.49 42.81 -32.46
CA ASN A 5 -7.39 42.86 -31.00
C ASN A 5 -8.24 41.75 -30.35
N SER A 6 -7.52 40.69 -29.99
CA SER A 6 -7.91 39.64 -29.06
C SER A 6 -8.01 40.23 -27.64
N LYS A 7 -9.16 40.07 -26.98
CA LYS A 7 -9.32 40.35 -25.55
C LYS A 7 -9.07 39.06 -24.76
N TYR A 8 -7.82 38.84 -24.38
CA TYR A 8 -7.51 37.97 -23.25
C TYR A 8 -7.94 38.68 -21.96
N SER A 9 -8.85 38.07 -21.19
CA SER A 9 -9.17 38.55 -19.85
C SER A 9 -8.06 38.13 -18.89
N GLU A 10 -7.29 39.10 -18.42
CA GLU A 10 -6.38 38.97 -17.29
C GLU A 10 -7.16 38.60 -16.02
N PHE A 11 -6.87 37.44 -15.44
CA PHE A 11 -7.24 37.15 -14.06
C PHE A 11 -6.08 37.58 -13.14
N PRO A 12 -6.31 38.37 -12.09
CA PRO A 12 -5.27 38.80 -11.18
C PRO A 12 -4.79 37.64 -10.31
N SER A 13 -3.54 37.22 -10.51
CA SER A 13 -2.80 36.30 -9.65
C SER A 13 -2.43 36.99 -8.33
N LYS A 14 -3.34 37.01 -7.36
CA LYS A 14 -2.97 37.26 -5.96
C LYS A 14 -2.79 35.92 -5.27
N ILE A 15 -1.57 35.39 -5.37
CA ILE A 15 -1.09 34.33 -4.49
C ILE A 15 -1.02 34.93 -3.09
N ASP A 16 -1.83 34.38 -2.19
CA ASP A 16 -2.01 34.80 -0.81
C ASP A 16 -0.68 34.76 -0.04
N LEU A 17 -0.10 35.94 0.20
CA LEU A 17 1.14 36.14 0.94
C LEU A 17 1.03 35.63 2.40
N GLY A 18 -0.19 35.47 2.93
CA GLY A 18 -0.43 34.95 4.28
C GLY A 18 0.00 33.48 4.46
N ARG A 19 -0.05 32.68 3.40
CA ARG A 19 0.26 31.25 3.47
C ARG A 19 1.76 30.97 3.62
N ARG A 20 2.62 31.87 3.09
CA ARG A 20 4.08 31.78 3.24
C ARG A 20 4.52 32.16 4.65
N HIS A 21 3.89 33.17 5.24
CA HIS A 21 4.25 33.65 6.57
C HIS A 21 3.84 32.68 7.70
N PHE A 22 2.81 31.86 7.47
CA PHE A 22 2.42 30.79 8.40
C PHE A 22 3.48 29.68 8.48
N LEU A 23 4.00 29.22 7.33
CA LEU A 23 5.06 28.20 7.29
C LEU A 23 6.37 28.70 7.89
N GLU A 24 6.67 29.98 7.69
CA GLU A 24 7.85 30.63 8.25
C GLU A 24 7.81 30.69 9.79
N LYS A 25 6.63 30.94 10.38
CA LYS A 25 6.47 30.97 11.84
C LYS A 25 6.48 29.58 12.50
N VAL A 26 6.01 28.54 11.80
CA VAL A 26 6.12 27.15 12.30
C VAL A 26 7.59 26.70 12.33
N ALA A 27 8.39 27.07 11.33
CA ALA A 27 9.81 26.71 11.26
C ALA A 27 10.64 27.38 12.39
N VAL A 28 10.29 28.61 12.79
CA VAL A 28 11.02 29.33 13.85
C VAL A 28 10.63 28.84 15.25
N ALA A 29 9.38 28.44 15.48
CA ALA A 29 8.93 27.97 16.80
C ALA A 29 9.45 26.55 17.15
N SER A 30 9.81 25.73 16.17
CA SER A 30 10.43 24.42 16.41
C SER A 30 11.93 24.47 16.72
N ALA A 31 12.59 25.62 16.55
CA ALA A 31 14.05 25.74 16.67
C ALA A 31 14.57 25.85 18.11
N THR A 32 13.72 25.96 19.14
CA THR A 32 14.14 26.09 20.54
C THR A 32 14.03 24.81 21.38
N ALA A 33 13.58 23.70 20.81
CA ALA A 33 13.60 22.38 21.47
C ALA A 33 14.76 21.48 21.01
N ALA A 34 15.64 21.97 20.12
CA ALA A 34 16.82 21.26 19.66
C ALA A 34 18.06 21.72 20.42
N VAL A 35 18.19 21.28 21.67
CA VAL A 35 19.49 21.24 22.35
C VAL A 35 19.86 19.77 22.50
N LEU A 36 20.97 19.40 21.84
CA LEU A 36 21.66 18.11 21.81
C LEU A 36 21.26 17.14 20.67
N TRP A 37 21.70 17.45 19.44
CA TRP A 37 22.52 16.55 18.63
C TRP A 37 23.23 17.35 17.51
N PRO A 38 24.55 17.16 17.28
CA PRO A 38 25.29 17.94 16.30
C PRO A 38 25.23 17.30 14.91
N GLY A 39 25.12 18.12 13.86
CA GLY A 39 25.40 17.67 12.48
C GLY A 39 24.61 18.33 11.35
N SER A 40 24.61 19.67 11.29
CA SER A 40 24.50 20.48 10.06
C SER A 40 23.52 20.06 8.94
N ALA A 41 22.31 20.62 8.96
CA ALA A 41 21.47 20.74 7.77
C ALA A 41 21.78 22.05 7.02
N LYS A 42 22.45 21.97 5.87
CA LYS A 42 22.39 23.02 4.84
C LYS A 42 21.22 22.68 3.93
N ALA A 43 20.19 23.51 3.94
CA ALA A 43 19.10 23.42 2.98
C ALA A 43 19.61 23.89 1.61
N VAL A 44 19.91 22.93 0.72
CA VAL A 44 20.05 23.18 -0.71
C VAL A 44 18.76 22.71 -1.36
N MET A 45 18.10 23.62 -2.07
CA MET A 45 17.00 23.29 -2.97
C MET A 45 17.56 22.45 -4.11
N GLU A 46 17.32 21.14 -4.10
CA GLU A 46 17.67 20.28 -5.23
C GLU A 46 16.42 19.75 -5.93
N LEU A 47 16.48 19.96 -7.24
CA LEU A 47 15.66 19.46 -8.31
C LEU A 47 15.50 17.93 -8.16
N TRP A 48 14.29 17.42 -8.34
CA TRP A 48 14.00 15.98 -8.30
C TRP A 48 14.60 15.28 -9.52
N GLU A 49 15.91 15.10 -9.54
CA GLU A 49 16.62 14.15 -10.39
C GLU A 49 16.85 12.85 -9.61
N GLU A 50 16.96 11.76 -10.35
CA GLU A 50 16.89 10.37 -9.91
C GLU A 50 17.64 10.08 -8.60
N GLY A 51 16.87 9.56 -7.62
CA GLY A 51 17.29 8.86 -6.41
C GLY A 51 18.71 9.12 -5.90
N ASP A 52 18.82 9.98 -4.89
CA ASP A 52 20.01 10.09 -4.05
C ASP A 52 20.48 8.68 -3.62
N PRO A 53 21.73 8.26 -3.90
CA PRO A 53 22.25 6.95 -3.50
C PRO A 53 22.20 6.72 -1.98
N LEU A 54 22.07 7.78 -1.17
CA LEU A 54 21.83 7.71 0.28
C LEU A 54 20.39 7.30 0.64
N CYS A 55 19.46 7.35 -0.32
CA CYS A 55 18.07 6.87 -0.20
C CYS A 55 17.87 5.49 -0.84
N SER A 56 18.93 4.71 -1.03
CA SER A 56 18.78 3.29 -1.35
C SER A 56 18.42 2.53 -0.07
N VAL A 57 17.14 2.12 0.05
CA VAL A 57 16.77 1.12 1.05
C VAL A 57 17.45 -0.17 0.61
N HIS A 58 18.50 -0.57 1.33
CA HIS A 58 19.16 -1.85 1.11
C HIS A 58 18.12 -2.94 1.40
N TYR A 59 17.53 -3.52 0.36
CA TYR A 59 16.69 -4.69 0.50
C TYR A 59 17.64 -5.87 0.67
N GLU A 60 17.75 -6.41 1.89
CA GLU A 60 18.33 -7.74 2.07
C GLU A 60 17.62 -8.69 1.10
N ALA A 61 18.40 -9.55 0.44
CA ALA A 61 17.84 -10.57 -0.44
C ALA A 61 16.76 -11.33 0.33
N LEU A 62 15.53 -11.24 -0.17
CA LEU A 62 14.35 -11.79 0.48
C LEU A 62 14.58 -13.29 0.72
N GLN A 63 14.61 -13.68 2.00
CA GLN A 63 14.83 -15.09 2.36
C GLN A 63 13.71 -15.93 1.76
N LYS A 64 14.07 -17.07 1.15
CA LYS A 64 13.09 -18.03 0.63
C LYS A 64 12.15 -18.43 1.80
N PRO A 65 10.82 -18.49 1.57
CA PRO A 65 9.89 -18.95 2.59
C PRO A 65 10.28 -20.34 3.10
N ASP A 66 10.13 -20.53 4.40
CA ASP A 66 10.37 -21.81 5.06
C ASP A 66 9.13 -22.70 4.94
N GLY A 67 9.31 -23.95 4.49
CA GLY A 67 8.26 -24.98 4.48
C GLY A 67 7.34 -25.06 3.26
N TYR A 68 7.51 -24.23 2.23
CA TYR A 68 6.77 -24.35 0.96
C TYR A 68 7.49 -23.70 -0.24
N ASP A 69 7.14 -24.12 -1.45
CA ASP A 69 7.69 -23.60 -2.70
C ASP A 69 6.72 -22.67 -3.42
N LEU A 70 7.25 -21.57 -3.97
CA LEU A 70 6.51 -20.57 -4.76
C LEU A 70 6.41 -21.00 -6.23
N ASP A 71 5.81 -22.17 -6.47
CA ASP A 71 5.61 -22.69 -7.82
C ASP A 71 4.34 -22.11 -8.50
N ILE A 72 4.11 -22.51 -9.75
CA ILE A 72 2.96 -22.07 -10.53
C ILE A 72 1.64 -22.48 -9.84
N ALA A 73 1.57 -23.67 -9.25
CA ALA A 73 0.36 -24.14 -8.58
C ALA A 73 0.04 -23.34 -7.31
N TYR A 74 1.08 -22.88 -6.61
CA TYR A 74 0.97 -21.95 -5.49
C TYR A 74 0.45 -20.60 -5.95
N LEU A 75 0.99 -20.06 -7.05
CA LEU A 75 0.49 -18.82 -7.65
C LEU A 75 -0.98 -18.93 -8.06
N GLU A 76 -1.40 -20.02 -8.68
CA GLU A 76 -2.81 -20.22 -9.04
C GLU A 76 -3.72 -20.28 -7.80
N SER A 77 -3.24 -20.90 -6.72
CA SER A 77 -3.98 -20.92 -5.45
C SER A 77 -4.06 -19.53 -4.82
N PHE A 78 -2.97 -18.75 -4.89
CA PHE A 78 -2.91 -17.36 -4.45
C PHE A 78 -3.89 -16.47 -5.22
N ILE A 79 -3.95 -16.63 -6.54
CA ILE A 79 -4.90 -15.93 -7.40
C ILE A 79 -6.33 -16.34 -7.05
N GLY A 80 -6.60 -17.64 -6.89
CA GLY A 80 -7.92 -18.16 -6.54
C GLY A 80 -8.47 -17.60 -5.22
N VAL A 81 -7.66 -17.65 -4.15
CA VAL A 81 -8.06 -17.07 -2.86
C VAL A 81 -8.20 -15.56 -2.94
N SER A 82 -7.35 -14.88 -3.72
CA SER A 82 -7.43 -13.44 -3.93
C SER A 82 -8.73 -13.03 -4.62
N LYS A 83 -9.12 -13.73 -5.70
CA LYS A 83 -10.39 -13.49 -6.40
C LYS A 83 -11.57 -13.68 -5.46
N SER A 84 -11.55 -14.77 -4.70
CA SER A 84 -12.60 -15.12 -3.74
C SER A 84 -12.78 -14.07 -2.64
N LEU A 85 -11.68 -13.51 -2.13
CA LEU A 85 -11.72 -12.52 -1.04
C LEU A 85 -11.97 -11.08 -1.52
N THR A 86 -11.57 -10.75 -2.75
CA THR A 86 -11.75 -9.40 -3.31
C THR A 86 -13.06 -9.26 -4.09
N GLY A 87 -13.66 -10.36 -4.54
CA GLY A 87 -14.86 -10.38 -5.37
C GLY A 87 -14.60 -10.05 -6.84
N LEU A 88 -13.33 -9.93 -7.26
CA LEU A 88 -12.99 -9.56 -8.64
C LEU A 88 -12.82 -10.78 -9.52
N ALA A 89 -13.43 -10.75 -10.70
CA ALA A 89 -13.39 -11.84 -11.67
C ALA A 89 -11.98 -12.07 -12.25
N GLU A 90 -11.24 -10.98 -12.48
CA GLU A 90 -9.92 -10.99 -13.11
C GLU A 90 -8.91 -10.21 -12.25
N LEU A 91 -7.75 -10.82 -12.05
CA LEU A 91 -6.62 -10.24 -11.35
C LEU A 91 -5.40 -10.32 -12.25
N ASP A 92 -4.62 -9.24 -12.30
CA ASP A 92 -3.37 -9.20 -13.04
C ASP A 92 -2.40 -10.24 -12.44
N ARG A 93 -2.05 -11.25 -13.24
CA ARG A 93 -1.19 -12.36 -12.83
C ARG A 93 0.22 -11.91 -12.46
N HIS A 94 0.75 -10.91 -13.15
CA HIS A 94 2.09 -10.39 -12.88
C HIS A 94 2.13 -9.68 -11.52
N ILE A 95 1.13 -8.85 -11.22
CA ILE A 95 0.98 -8.22 -9.90
C ILE A 95 0.70 -9.26 -8.82
N ALA A 96 -0.12 -10.27 -9.10
CA ALA A 96 -0.37 -11.36 -8.18
C ALA A 96 0.93 -12.09 -7.79
N ASN A 97 1.83 -12.35 -8.75
CA ASN A 97 3.12 -12.97 -8.46
C ASN A 97 3.99 -12.10 -7.54
N GLN A 98 4.09 -10.80 -7.82
CA GLN A 98 4.85 -9.87 -6.97
C GLN A 98 4.27 -9.80 -5.55
N TYR A 99 2.95 -9.78 -5.43
CA TYR A 99 2.25 -9.77 -4.14
C TYR A 99 2.42 -11.08 -3.38
N MET A 100 2.36 -12.21 -4.06
CA MET A 100 2.62 -13.53 -3.48
C MET A 100 4.04 -13.59 -2.92
N GLU A 101 5.05 -13.25 -3.71
CA GLU A 101 6.46 -13.25 -3.29
C GLU A 101 6.68 -12.33 -2.09
N ARG A 102 6.09 -11.13 -2.12
CA ARG A 102 6.22 -10.16 -1.03
C ARG A 102 5.54 -10.63 0.26
N PHE A 103 4.41 -11.32 0.17
CA PHE A 103 3.74 -11.91 1.33
C PHE A 103 4.55 -13.10 1.87
N ALA A 104 5.03 -13.96 0.98
CA ALA A 104 5.78 -15.17 1.32
C ALA A 104 7.13 -14.89 1.97
N THR A 105 7.78 -13.79 1.59
CA THR A 105 9.11 -13.43 2.10
C THR A 105 9.04 -12.48 3.31
N HIS A 106 7.85 -12.00 3.66
CA HIS A 106 7.69 -11.10 4.79
C HIS A 106 7.81 -11.87 6.13
N PRO A 107 8.74 -11.48 7.05
CA PRO A 107 9.07 -12.26 8.25
C PRO A 107 7.89 -12.57 9.18
N GLN A 108 6.91 -11.67 9.27
CA GLN A 108 5.72 -11.84 10.13
C GLN A 108 4.55 -12.55 9.44
N LEU A 109 4.59 -12.67 8.10
CA LEU A 109 3.40 -13.02 7.30
C LEU A 109 3.58 -14.29 6.48
N SER A 110 4.83 -14.72 6.22
CA SER A 110 5.13 -15.93 5.45
C SER A 110 4.31 -17.15 5.88
N LYS A 111 4.20 -17.38 7.20
CA LYS A 111 3.40 -18.49 7.75
C LYS A 111 1.90 -18.28 7.59
N ASN A 112 1.42 -17.05 7.68
CA ASN A 112 0.00 -16.74 7.46
C ASN A 112 -0.41 -17.01 6.02
N LEU A 113 0.48 -16.75 5.05
CA LEU A 113 0.22 -17.09 3.65
C LEU A 113 0.03 -18.59 3.47
N ASP A 114 0.93 -19.40 4.00
CA ASP A 114 0.83 -20.86 3.90
C ASP A 114 -0.45 -21.39 4.55
N LEU A 115 -0.78 -20.93 5.76
CA LEU A 115 -2.03 -21.30 6.43
C LEU A 115 -3.27 -20.90 5.61
N LEU A 116 -3.27 -19.69 5.04
CA LEU A 116 -4.36 -19.21 4.20
C LEU A 116 -4.54 -20.06 2.93
N ILE A 117 -3.43 -20.37 2.23
CA ILE A 117 -3.45 -21.16 1.01
C ILE A 117 -3.89 -22.60 1.29
N ARG A 118 -3.43 -23.19 2.40
CA ARG A 118 -3.91 -24.51 2.85
C ARG A 118 -5.40 -24.51 3.17
N ALA A 119 -5.88 -23.49 3.89
CA ALA A 119 -7.29 -23.35 4.20
C ALA A 119 -8.14 -23.23 2.93
N TYR A 120 -7.66 -22.47 1.93
CA TYR A 120 -8.33 -22.33 0.64
C TYR A 120 -8.34 -23.66 -0.16
N ARG A 121 -7.20 -24.35 -0.24
CA ARG A 121 -7.08 -25.64 -0.94
C ARG A 121 -7.88 -26.77 -0.30
N ALA A 122 -8.19 -26.66 0.99
CA ALA A 122 -9.03 -27.62 1.70
C ALA A 122 -10.51 -27.50 1.34
N ILE A 123 -10.93 -26.42 0.66
CA ILE A 123 -12.31 -26.25 0.22
C ILE A 123 -12.60 -27.22 -0.96
N PRO A 124 -13.65 -28.06 -0.88
CA PRO A 124 -13.99 -28.98 -1.96
C PRO A 124 -14.44 -28.24 -3.22
N GLY A 125 -13.99 -28.72 -4.38
CA GLY A 125 -14.33 -28.15 -5.68
C GLY A 125 -13.42 -26.97 -6.03
N GLY A 126 -12.69 -27.06 -7.14
CA GLY A 126 -11.61 -26.14 -7.51
C GLY A 126 -11.99 -24.67 -7.73
N ASN A 127 -13.28 -24.31 -7.61
CA ASN A 127 -13.76 -22.94 -7.62
C ASN A 127 -14.81 -22.75 -6.51
N PRO A 128 -14.38 -22.41 -5.28
CA PRO A 128 -15.27 -22.38 -4.13
C PRO A 128 -16.24 -21.19 -4.22
N GLY A 129 -17.49 -21.42 -3.79
CA GLY A 129 -18.48 -20.36 -3.69
C GLY A 129 -18.19 -19.41 -2.52
N GLU A 130 -18.88 -18.27 -2.50
CA GLU A 130 -18.71 -17.24 -1.47
C GLU A 130 -18.97 -17.78 -0.06
N ASN A 131 -19.97 -18.66 0.09
CA ASN A 131 -20.34 -19.24 1.38
C ASN A 131 -19.25 -20.16 1.93
N GLU A 132 -18.65 -21.00 1.08
CA GLU A 132 -17.58 -21.91 1.47
C GLU A 132 -16.32 -21.14 1.87
N VAL A 133 -15.98 -20.09 1.12
CA VAL A 133 -14.87 -19.18 1.43
C VAL A 133 -15.13 -18.46 2.75
N LYS A 134 -16.35 -17.96 2.95
CA LYS A 134 -16.75 -17.32 4.21
C LYS A 134 -16.62 -18.27 5.39
N GLN A 135 -17.08 -19.50 5.27
CA GLN A 135 -16.99 -20.47 6.35
C GLN A 135 -15.54 -20.87 6.65
N SER A 136 -14.75 -21.12 5.62
CA SER A 136 -13.40 -21.71 5.77
C SER A 136 -12.33 -20.68 6.11
N ILE A 137 -12.50 -19.42 5.70
CA ILE A 137 -11.50 -18.36 5.85
C ILE A 137 -12.01 -17.30 6.83
N TRP A 138 -13.14 -16.65 6.55
CA TRP A 138 -13.63 -15.54 7.38
C TRP A 138 -14.09 -15.99 8.77
N MET A 139 -14.80 -17.13 8.83
CA MET A 139 -15.27 -17.74 10.07
C MET A 139 -14.35 -18.85 10.58
N SER A 140 -13.14 -18.96 10.02
CA SER A 140 -12.14 -19.94 10.48
C SER A 140 -11.94 -19.81 11.98
N SER A 141 -11.82 -20.93 12.70
CA SER A 141 -11.41 -20.91 14.11
C SER A 141 -9.96 -20.44 14.29
N ASP A 142 -9.14 -20.59 13.25
CA ASP A 142 -7.74 -20.17 13.25
C ASP A 142 -7.62 -18.65 13.02
N ALA A 143 -7.20 -17.94 14.06
CA ALA A 143 -7.00 -16.49 14.00
C ALA A 143 -5.86 -16.08 13.05
N ALA A 144 -4.91 -16.97 12.74
CA ALA A 144 -3.85 -16.70 11.78
C ALA A 144 -4.36 -16.74 10.33
N VAL A 145 -5.30 -17.63 10.02
CA VAL A 145 -5.97 -17.67 8.71
C VAL A 145 -6.75 -16.38 8.49
N ARG A 146 -7.55 -15.96 9.48
CA ARG A 146 -8.30 -14.69 9.42
C ARG A 146 -7.38 -13.48 9.27
N ALA A 147 -6.28 -13.43 10.03
CA ALA A 147 -5.29 -12.37 9.90
C ALA A 147 -4.64 -12.35 8.51
N GLY A 148 -4.26 -13.51 7.99
CA GLY A 148 -3.69 -13.65 6.64
C GLY A 148 -4.64 -13.13 5.56
N ALA A 149 -5.92 -13.47 5.65
CA ALA A 149 -6.96 -12.97 4.74
C ALA A 149 -7.09 -11.44 4.78
N LYS A 150 -7.08 -10.83 5.97
CA LYS A 150 -7.10 -9.36 6.11
C LYS A 150 -5.88 -8.71 5.45
N GLN A 151 -4.69 -9.28 5.65
CA GLN A 151 -3.47 -8.76 5.01
C GLN A 151 -3.52 -8.89 3.50
N LEU A 152 -4.07 -9.99 2.97
CA LEU A 152 -4.23 -10.17 1.52
C LEU A 152 -5.15 -9.10 0.93
N ILE A 153 -6.24 -8.76 1.63
CA ILE A 153 -7.16 -7.71 1.20
C ILE A 153 -6.46 -6.35 1.22
N TYR A 154 -5.73 -6.01 2.27
CA TYR A 154 -4.94 -4.77 2.30
C TYR A 154 -3.91 -4.71 1.18
N LEU A 155 -3.25 -5.84 0.90
CA LEU A 155 -2.27 -5.92 -0.18
C LEU A 155 -2.89 -5.63 -1.55
N TRP A 156 -4.08 -6.15 -1.83
CA TRP A 156 -4.77 -5.87 -3.08
C TRP A 156 -5.34 -4.45 -3.17
N TYR A 157 -5.92 -3.94 -2.08
CA TYR A 157 -6.60 -2.65 -2.10
C TYR A 157 -5.63 -1.47 -2.08
N ILE A 158 -4.57 -1.55 -1.27
CA ILE A 158 -3.67 -0.41 -1.01
C ILE A 158 -2.19 -0.79 -1.09
N SER A 159 -1.87 -2.00 -1.59
CA SER A 159 -0.50 -2.46 -1.79
C SER A 159 0.34 -2.45 -0.51
N ALA A 160 -0.30 -2.66 0.63
CA ALA A 160 0.34 -2.53 1.93
C ALA A 160 -0.04 -3.66 2.88
N PHE A 161 0.85 -3.93 3.84
CA PHE A 161 0.55 -4.75 5.00
C PHE A 161 0.28 -3.86 6.21
N TYR A 162 -0.68 -4.27 7.04
CA TYR A 162 -1.01 -3.63 8.31
C TYR A 162 -0.64 -4.55 9.47
N ILE A 163 0.58 -4.41 9.95
CA ILE A 163 1.20 -5.37 10.87
C ILE A 163 1.58 -4.69 12.19
N PRO A 164 1.64 -5.44 13.30
CA PRO A 164 2.18 -4.94 14.54
C PRO A 164 3.60 -4.41 14.36
N LEU A 165 3.89 -3.28 15.00
CA LEU A 165 5.25 -2.80 15.16
C LEU A 165 5.95 -3.72 16.14
N ASP A 166 6.76 -4.63 15.62
CA ASP A 166 7.48 -5.59 16.43
C ASP A 166 8.99 -5.42 16.27
N ILE A 167 9.59 -4.89 17.32
CA ILE A 167 11.02 -4.53 17.44
C ILE A 167 11.86 -5.72 17.93
N THR A 168 11.23 -6.87 18.23
CA THR A 168 11.96 -8.02 18.77
C THR A 168 12.56 -8.88 17.66
N PRO A 169 13.87 -9.22 17.76
CA PRO A 169 14.53 -10.13 16.83
C PRO A 169 14.20 -11.60 17.15
N GLY A 170 14.05 -12.42 16.12
CA GLY A 170 13.83 -13.88 16.23
C GLY A 170 12.69 -14.42 15.37
N PRO A 171 12.47 -15.75 15.36
CA PRO A 171 11.39 -16.38 14.63
C PRO A 171 10.03 -15.96 15.21
N LYS A 172 9.17 -15.40 14.37
CA LYS A 172 7.88 -14.88 14.82
C LYS A 172 6.79 -15.95 14.66
N PRO A 173 5.86 -16.06 15.63
CA PRO A 173 4.64 -16.82 15.39
C PRO A 173 3.83 -16.16 14.26
N PRO A 174 2.94 -16.89 13.58
CA PRO A 174 2.02 -16.30 12.62
C PRO A 174 1.24 -15.15 13.26
N LEU A 175 1.02 -14.09 12.50
CA LEU A 175 0.21 -12.96 12.92
C LEU A 175 -1.17 -13.47 13.34
N GLN A 176 -1.58 -13.16 14.57
CA GLN A 176 -2.91 -13.47 15.06
C GLN A 176 -3.86 -12.30 14.81
N ASP A 177 -5.11 -12.60 14.49
CA ASP A 177 -6.14 -11.58 14.40
C ASP A 177 -6.42 -10.97 15.78
N ASP A 178 -6.47 -9.64 15.85
CA ASP A 178 -6.67 -8.88 17.10
C ASP A 178 -7.85 -7.93 16.92
N PRO A 179 -9.07 -8.40 17.27
CA PRO A 179 -10.29 -7.62 17.07
C PRO A 179 -10.39 -6.43 18.02
N ALA A 180 -9.65 -6.44 19.14
CA ALA A 180 -9.64 -5.36 20.12
C ALA A 180 -8.62 -4.25 19.76
N ASP A 181 -7.85 -4.44 18.67
CA ASP A 181 -6.85 -3.49 18.16
C ASP A 181 -5.88 -2.97 19.22
N THR A 182 -5.44 -3.88 20.10
CA THR A 182 -4.64 -3.52 21.29
C THR A 182 -3.19 -3.22 20.97
N ARG A 183 -2.69 -3.69 19.81
CA ARG A 183 -1.30 -3.57 19.41
C ARG A 183 -1.07 -2.34 18.54
N LYS A 184 0.03 -1.63 18.80
CA LYS A 184 0.50 -0.58 17.87
C LYS A 184 0.89 -1.21 16.53
N LYS A 185 0.27 -0.74 15.45
CA LYS A 185 0.47 -1.25 14.09
C LYS A 185 1.06 -0.19 13.18
N ILE A 186 1.73 -0.66 12.13
CA ILE A 186 2.31 0.16 11.08
C ILE A 186 1.84 -0.33 9.71
N TRP A 187 1.80 0.60 8.76
CA TRP A 187 1.61 0.30 7.35
C TRP A 187 2.96 0.10 6.69
N VAL A 188 3.13 -1.04 6.02
CA VAL A 188 4.31 -1.35 5.21
C VAL A 188 3.87 -1.37 3.75
N TYR A 189 4.11 -0.27 3.05
CA TYR A 189 3.72 -0.08 1.64
C TYR A 189 4.69 -0.79 0.68
N GLY A 190 4.16 -1.16 -0.48
CA GLY A 190 4.94 -1.67 -1.61
C GLY A 190 5.62 -0.54 -2.38
N THR A 191 6.00 -0.82 -3.62
CA THR A 191 6.56 0.23 -4.50
C THR A 191 5.47 1.24 -4.91
N PRO A 192 5.84 2.46 -5.34
CA PRO A 192 4.89 3.42 -5.89
C PRO A 192 4.05 2.84 -7.05
N GLU A 193 4.65 2.02 -7.90
CA GLU A 193 3.97 1.36 -9.01
C GLU A 193 2.90 0.40 -8.50
N GLN A 194 3.22 -0.42 -7.50
CA GLN A 194 2.25 -1.30 -6.85
C GLN A 194 1.11 -0.48 -6.24
N TYR A 195 1.44 0.56 -5.46
CA TYR A 195 0.46 1.44 -4.83
C TYR A 195 -0.48 2.09 -5.85
N SER A 196 0.04 2.55 -6.98
CA SER A 196 -0.76 3.13 -8.07
C SER A 196 -1.77 2.15 -8.69
N ARG A 197 -1.50 0.84 -8.57
CA ARG A 197 -2.37 -0.25 -9.04
C ARG A 197 -3.30 -0.81 -7.96
N GLY A 198 -3.29 -0.24 -6.75
CA GLY A 198 -4.19 -0.65 -5.67
C GLY A 198 -5.66 -0.53 -6.07
N MET A 199 -6.47 -1.53 -5.72
CA MET A 199 -7.89 -1.56 -6.10
C MET A 199 -8.72 -0.45 -5.48
N ILE A 200 -8.25 0.16 -4.38
CA ILE A 200 -8.96 1.25 -3.72
C ILE A 200 -9.28 2.39 -4.71
N TRP A 201 -8.37 2.65 -5.64
CA TRP A 201 -8.51 3.74 -6.61
C TRP A 201 -9.71 3.54 -7.53
N GLN A 202 -9.95 2.29 -7.94
CA GLN A 202 -11.10 1.95 -8.75
C GLN A 202 -12.40 2.09 -7.96
N VAL A 203 -12.40 1.65 -6.69
CA VAL A 203 -13.57 1.69 -5.80
C VAL A 203 -13.98 3.12 -5.45
N ILE A 204 -13.01 4.00 -5.19
CA ILE A 204 -13.29 5.40 -4.85
C ILE A 204 -13.35 6.32 -6.08
N HIS A 205 -13.24 5.76 -7.29
CA HIS A 205 -13.19 6.48 -8.56
C HIS A 205 -12.14 7.62 -8.58
N ALA A 206 -10.94 7.32 -8.10
CA ALA A 206 -9.81 8.24 -8.06
C ALA A 206 -8.54 7.58 -8.61
N HIS A 207 -7.41 8.26 -8.44
CA HIS A 207 -6.08 7.72 -8.74
C HIS A 207 -5.17 7.90 -7.52
N ALA A 208 -4.02 7.24 -7.51
CA ALA A 208 -3.04 7.47 -6.45
C ALA A 208 -2.59 8.94 -6.42
N PRO A 209 -2.49 9.56 -5.22
CA PRO A 209 -1.90 10.89 -5.08
C PRO A 209 -0.53 10.98 -5.74
N MET A 210 -0.15 12.18 -6.19
CA MET A 210 1.12 12.47 -6.87
C MET A 210 1.33 11.75 -8.22
N THR A 211 0.32 11.03 -8.74
CA THR A 211 0.28 10.64 -10.15
C THR A 211 -0.52 11.67 -10.96
N PRO A 212 -0.21 11.87 -12.25
CA PRO A 212 -1.00 12.73 -13.14
C PRO A 212 -2.31 12.02 -13.51
N GLY A 213 -3.20 11.79 -12.54
CA GLY A 213 -4.44 11.04 -12.80
C GLY A 213 -5.59 11.88 -13.31
N GLY A 214 -5.25 12.90 -14.11
CA GLY A 214 -6.21 13.58 -14.96
C GLY A 214 -5.73 14.95 -15.43
N PRO A 215 -6.54 15.63 -16.26
CA PRO A 215 -6.28 16.99 -16.67
C PRO A 215 -6.22 17.95 -15.47
N ARG A 216 -5.62 19.12 -15.67
CA ARG A 216 -5.52 20.18 -14.65
C ARG A 216 -6.90 20.41 -13.99
N ARG A 217 -6.94 20.43 -12.64
CA ARG A 217 -8.15 20.51 -11.79
C ARG A 217 -8.95 19.22 -11.61
N TYR A 218 -8.40 18.06 -11.99
CA TYR A 218 -9.02 16.76 -11.74
C TYR A 218 -9.51 16.62 -10.28
N TRP A 219 -8.63 16.88 -9.32
CA TRP A 219 -8.92 16.85 -7.88
C TRP A 219 -9.87 17.94 -7.36
N ALA A 220 -10.14 18.98 -8.16
CA ALA A 220 -11.04 20.07 -7.75
C ALA A 220 -12.49 19.81 -8.18
N SER A 221 -12.72 18.79 -9.00
CA SER A 221 -14.04 18.41 -9.50
C SER A 221 -14.64 17.34 -8.59
N LYS A 222 -15.96 17.35 -8.40
CA LYS A 222 -16.63 16.25 -7.70
C LYS A 222 -16.44 14.96 -8.53
N PRO A 223 -16.21 13.80 -7.89
CA PRO A 223 -16.13 12.53 -8.60
C PRO A 223 -17.44 12.29 -9.36
N HIS A 224 -17.31 11.85 -10.62
CA HIS A 224 -18.45 11.40 -11.40
C HIS A 224 -18.82 9.99 -10.95
N VAL A 225 -19.96 9.84 -10.29
CA VAL A 225 -20.53 8.52 -10.01
C VAL A 225 -21.07 7.99 -11.35
N ALA A 226 -20.50 6.90 -11.83
CA ALA A 226 -20.97 6.19 -13.02
C ALA A 226 -22.14 5.26 -12.68
#